data_AF-A0A0R2HPG4-F1
#
_entry.id   AF-A0A0R2HPG4-F1
#
_cell.length_a   1.000
_cell.length_b   1.000
_cell.length_c   1.000
_cell.angle_alpha   90.00
_cell.angle_beta   90.00
_cell.angle_gamma   90.00
#
_symmetry.space_group_name_H-M   'P 1'
#
loop_
_entity.id
_entity.type
_entity.pdbx_description
1 polymer ?
#
loop_
_entity_poly.entity_id
_entity_poly.type
_entity_poly.pdbx_seq_one_letter_code
_entity_poly.pdbx_strand_id
1 'polypeptide(L)' 'MTKQKEKIDHQGTDALVTVVETQIELYQLEKGNVESVTFEMLEKAGYLKNKQVKNAKDKGIKINGTAVSGPP' A
#
# COMPACT_ATOMS: atom_id res chain seq x y z
N MET A 1 13.69 8.15 -24.84
CA MET A 1 12.65 7.21 -24.33
C MET A 1 12.57 7.16 -22.80
N THR A 2 13.27 8.03 -22.06
CA THR A 2 13.34 8.03 -20.58
C THR A 2 12.08 8.58 -19.90
N LYS A 3 11.50 9.67 -20.41
CA LYS A 3 10.35 10.35 -19.79
C LYS A 3 9.07 9.52 -19.69
N GLN A 4 8.83 8.60 -20.63
CA GLN A 4 7.64 7.74 -20.59
C GLN A 4 7.77 6.67 -19.50
N LYS A 5 8.97 6.11 -19.31
CA LYS A 5 9.22 5.06 -18.31
C LYS A 5 9.06 5.60 -16.90
N GLU A 6 9.62 6.78 -16.62
CA GLU A 6 9.45 7.48 -15.34
C GLU A 6 7.96 7.78 -15.05
N LYS A 7 7.22 8.28 -16.04
CA LYS A 7 5.79 8.57 -15.87
C LYS A 7 4.97 7.31 -15.55
N ILE A 8 5.26 6.19 -16.23
CA ILE A 8 4.59 4.90 -16.01
C ILE A 8 4.94 4.35 -14.61
N ASP A 9 6.20 4.47 -14.19
CA ASP A 9 6.64 4.02 -12.87
C ASP A 9 5.97 4.83 -11.74
N HIS A 10 5.80 6.14 -11.92
CA HIS A 10 5.03 7.00 -11.00
C HIS A 10 3.55 6.60 -10.96
N GLN A 11 2.88 6.51 -12.11
CA GLN A 11 1.46 6.11 -12.17
C GLN A 11 1.20 4.73 -11.56
N GLY A 12 2.10 3.77 -11.79
CA GLY A 12 2.01 2.44 -11.17
C GLY A 12 2.25 2.45 -9.66
N THR A 13 2.97 3.45 -9.16
CA THR A 13 3.19 3.64 -7.71
C THR A 13 1.97 4.28 -7.06
N ASP A 14 1.38 5.30 -7.68
CA ASP A 14 0.13 5.93 -7.21
C ASP A 14 -1.01 4.91 -7.13
N ALA A 15 -1.18 4.11 -8.19
CA ALA A 15 -2.19 3.03 -8.19
C ALA A 15 -1.97 2.03 -7.06
N LEU A 16 -0.70 1.73 -6.73
CA LEU A 16 -0.38 0.82 -5.63
C LEU A 16 -0.65 1.45 -4.27
N VAL A 17 -0.42 2.75 -4.09
CA VAL A 17 -0.80 3.50 -2.88
C VAL A 17 -2.31 3.38 -2.67
N THR A 18 -3.12 3.68 -3.68
CA THR A 18 -4.59 3.58 -3.58
C THR A 18 -5.06 2.16 -3.23
N VAL A 19 -4.44 1.12 -3.80
CA VAL A 19 -4.77 -0.26 -3.43
C VAL A 19 -4.49 -0.52 -1.95
N VAL A 20 -3.35 -0.08 -1.43
CA VAL A 20 -3.01 -0.26 -0.01
C VAL A 20 -3.97 0.52 0.88
N GLU A 21 -4.35 1.74 0.50
CA GLU A 21 -5.36 2.55 1.22
C GLU A 21 -6.70 1.82 1.29
N THR A 22 -7.21 1.33 0.15
CA THR A 22 -8.47 0.55 0.14
C THR A 22 -8.38 -0.70 1.03
N GLN A 23 -7.24 -1.40 1.04
CA GLN A 23 -7.08 -2.57 1.91
C GLN A 23 -7.03 -2.20 3.40
N ILE A 24 -6.47 -1.05 3.76
CA ILE A 24 -6.50 -0.53 5.14
C ILE A 24 -7.93 -0.16 5.54
N GLU A 25 -8.69 0.48 4.66
CA GLU A 25 -10.10 0.82 4.91
C GLU A 25 -10.95 -0.44 5.15
N LEU A 26 -10.82 -1.45 4.29
CA LEU A 26 -11.53 -2.72 4.45
C LEU A 26 -11.14 -3.44 5.75
N TYR A 27 -9.85 -3.46 6.07
CA TYR A 27 -9.36 -4.05 7.33
C TYR A 27 -9.97 -3.35 8.56
N GLN A 28 -10.01 -2.01 8.55
CA GLN A 28 -10.60 -1.24 9.65
C GLN A 28 -12.10 -1.44 9.77
N LEU A 29 -12.81 -1.53 8.63
CA LEU A 29 -14.24 -1.79 8.60
C LEU A 29 -14.59 -3.14 9.25
N GLU A 30 -13.80 -4.19 8.97
CA GLU A 30 -14.04 -5.53 9.51
C GLU A 30 -13.55 -5.73 10.95
N LYS A 31 -12.44 -5.08 11.34
CA LYS A 31 -11.85 -5.25 12.68
C LYS A 31 -12.31 -4.23 13.71
N GLY A 32 -13.00 -3.18 13.28
CA GLY A 32 -13.42 -2.06 14.11
C GLY A 32 -12.28 -1.09 14.35
N ASN A 33 -12.29 0.04 13.63
CA ASN A 33 -11.44 1.24 13.77
C ASN A 33 -10.17 1.04 14.62
N VAL A 34 -9.21 0.28 14.08
CA VAL A 34 -7.93 0.07 14.73
C VAL A 34 -7.07 1.33 14.65
N GLU A 35 -6.32 1.62 15.71
CA GLU A 35 -5.46 2.82 15.74
C GLU A 35 -4.26 2.74 14.77
N SER A 36 -3.86 1.52 14.39
CA SER A 36 -2.77 1.32 13.44
C SER A 36 -2.92 0.04 12.64
N VAL A 37 -2.41 0.08 11.41
CA VAL A 37 -2.35 -1.05 10.48
C VAL A 37 -0.91 -1.18 9.97
N THR A 38 -0.45 -2.41 9.79
CA THR A 38 0.86 -2.71 9.21
C THR A 38 0.72 -3.62 8.00
N PHE A 39 1.74 -3.65 7.14
CA PHE A 39 1.78 -4.60 6.02
C PHE A 39 1.68 -6.05 6.50
N GLU A 40 2.25 -6.39 7.65
CA GLU A 40 2.18 -7.74 8.21
C GLU A 40 0.75 -8.10 8.64
N MET A 41 0.00 -7.15 9.21
CA MET A 41 -1.41 -7.35 9.56
C MET A 41 -2.27 -7.58 8.32
N LEU A 42 -2.08 -6.76 7.28
CA LEU A 42 -2.80 -6.91 6.01
C LEU A 42 -2.43 -8.21 5.28
N GLU A 43 -1.18 -8.65 5.37
CA GLU A 43 -0.72 -9.92 4.78
C GLU A 43 -1.30 -11.12 5.51
N LYS A 44 -1.17 -11.17 6.85
CA LYS A 44 -1.69 -12.27 7.67
C LYS A 44 -3.20 -12.39 7.59
N ALA A 45 -3.91 -11.26 7.48
CA ALA A 45 -5.35 -11.24 7.33
C ALA A 45 -5.83 -11.44 5.87
N GLY A 46 -4.91 -11.54 4.91
CA GLY A 46 -5.22 -11.89 3.51
C GLY A 46 -5.66 -10.73 2.62
N TYR A 47 -5.64 -9.49 3.11
CA TYR A 47 -5.96 -8.28 2.31
C TYR A 47 -4.87 -7.97 1.28
N LEU A 48 -3.61 -8.30 1.61
CA LEU A 48 -2.49 -8.18 0.68
C LEU A 48 -1.77 -9.51 0.54
N LYS A 49 -1.41 -9.86 -0.70
CA LYS A 49 -0.51 -10.99 -0.96
C LYS A 49 0.94 -10.56 -0.68
N ASN A 50 1.80 -11.51 -0.31
CA ASN A 50 3.24 -11.27 -0.11
C ASN A 50 3.90 -10.46 -1.25
N LYS A 51 3.55 -10.77 -2.51
CA LYS A 51 4.05 -10.03 -3.67
C LYS A 51 3.67 -8.55 -3.68
N GLN A 52 2.47 -8.20 -3.21
CA GLN A 52 1.98 -6.82 -3.14
C GLN A 52 2.68 -6.07 -2.01
N VAL A 53 2.88 -6.73 -0.87
CA VAL A 53 3.66 -6.17 0.25
C VAL A 53 5.10 -5.90 -0.17
N LYS A 54 5.75 -6.88 -0.82
CA LYS A 54 7.12 -6.71 -1.32
C LYS A 54 7.21 -5.58 -2.33
N ASN A 55 6.32 -5.55 -3.34
CA ASN A 55 6.33 -4.50 -4.35
C ASN A 55 6.08 -3.10 -3.74
N ALA A 56 5.18 -2.98 -2.76
CA ALA A 56 4.92 -1.72 -2.07
C ALA A 56 6.16 -1.23 -1.32
N LYS A 57 6.83 -2.13 -0.58
CA LYS A 57 8.08 -1.83 0.13
C LYS A 57 9.22 -1.46 -0.83
N ASP A 58 9.38 -2.22 -1.91
CA ASP A 58 10.40 -1.97 -2.95
C ASP A 58 10.19 -0.60 -3.63
N LYS A 59 8.93 -0.17 -3.76
CA LYS A 59 8.54 1.16 -4.26
C LYS A 59 8.57 2.26 -3.19
N GLY A 60 9.00 1.96 -1.96
CA GLY A 60 9.12 2.96 -0.89
C GLY A 60 7.79 3.38 -0.24
N ILE A 61 6.69 2.65 -0.49
CA ILE A 61 5.40 2.91 0.14
C ILE A 61 5.45 2.52 1.61
N LYS A 62 4.92 3.38 2.47
CA LYS A 62 4.88 3.20 3.93
C LYS A 62 3.45 3.33 4.46
N ILE A 63 3.15 2.62 5.54
CA ILE A 63 1.91 2.77 6.31
C ILE A 63 2.29 3.43 7.64
N ASN A 64 1.65 4.55 7.95
CA ASN A 64 1.86 5.32 9.19
C ASN A 64 0.53 5.42 9.93
N GLY A 65 0.32 4.59 10.95
CA GLY A 65 -0.99 4.44 11.59
C GLY A 65 -1.98 3.81 10.60
N THR A 66 -2.92 4.61 10.10
CA THR A 66 -3.93 4.22 9.11
C THR A 66 -3.77 4.93 7.77
N ALA A 67 -2.76 5.80 7.64
CA ALA A 67 -2.46 6.52 6.41
C ALA A 67 -1.37 5.83 5.60
N VAL A 68 -1.42 5.97 4.28
CA VAL A 68 -0.40 5.48 3.35
C VAL A 68 0.37 6.67 2.77
N SER A 69 1.67 6.52 2.62
CA SER A 69 2.53 7.50 1.94
C SER A 69 3.36 6.80 0.88
N GLY A 70 3.40 7.37 -0.33
CA GLY A 70 4.28 6.94 -1.41
C GLY A 70 5.76 7.27 -1.16
N PRO A 71 6.66 6.87 -2.07
CA PRO A 71 8.05 7.31 -2.05
C PRO A 71 8.14 8.85 -2.11
N PRO A 72 9.20 9.44 -1.51
CA PRO A 72 9.46 10.88 -1.56
C PRO A 72 9.72 11.40 -2.98
#